data_AF-A0A1I1AUH3-F1
#
_entry.id   AF-A0A1I1AUH3-F1
#
_cell.length_a   1.000
_cell.length_b   1.000
_cell.length_c   1.000
_cell.angle_alpha   90.00
_cell.angle_beta   90.00
_cell.angle_gamma   90.00
#
_symmetry.space_group_name_H-M   'P 1'
#
loop_
_entity.id
_entity.type
_entity.pdbx_description
1 polymer ?
#
loop_
_entity_poly.entity_id
_entity_poly.type
_entity_poly.pdbx_seq_one_letter_code
_entity_poly.pdbx_strand_id
1 'polypeptide(L)'
;MLKIPAPYQHELEMVTLESLVPSDHLLRKIAAAVDFDFIRQKVAHLYCADNGRPALDPVVLFKLLFIGYLFGVRSERQLMREVQVNVAYRWFAGFRL
;
A
#
# COMPACT_ATOMS: atom_id res chain seq x y z
N MET A 1 24.29 2.77 -35.01
CA MET A 1 24.49 1.42 -34.43
C MET A 1 23.69 1.33 -33.14
N LEU A 2 22.81 0.34 -33.01
CA LEU A 2 22.12 0.02 -31.74
C LEU A 2 23.15 -0.52 -30.74
N LYS A 3 23.34 0.16 -29.61
CA LYS A 3 24.16 -0.37 -28.51
C LYS A 3 23.33 -1.38 -27.73
N ILE A 4 23.91 -2.53 -27.41
CA ILE A 4 23.29 -3.50 -26.52
C ILE A 4 23.43 -2.95 -25.09
N PRO A 5 22.33 -2.62 -24.39
CA PRO A 5 22.41 -2.10 -23.04
C PRO A 5 22.85 -3.20 -22.07
N ALA A 6 23.66 -2.83 -21.07
CA ALA A 6 23.96 -3.70 -19.94
C ALA A 6 22.73 -3.83 -19.02
N PRO A 7 22.60 -4.94 -18.28
CA PRO A 7 21.52 -5.11 -17.31
C PRO A 7 21.67 -4.12 -16.14
N TYR A 8 20.71 -3.21 -15.99
CA TYR A 8 20.68 -2.18 -14.94
C TYR A 8 20.02 -2.66 -13.63
N GLN A 9 19.47 -3.88 -13.58
CA GLN A 9 18.68 -4.38 -12.44
C GLN A 9 19.46 -4.50 -11.12
N HIS A 10 20.79 -4.43 -11.17
CA HIS A 10 21.67 -4.50 -10.01
C HIS A 10 22.26 -3.14 -9.61
N GLU A 11 21.93 -2.08 -10.35
CA GLU A 11 22.38 -0.73 -10.02
C GLU A 11 21.61 -0.19 -8.81
N LEU A 12 22.32 0.48 -7.91
CA LEU A 12 21.72 1.09 -6.74
C LEU A 12 21.16 2.46 -7.11
N GLU A 13 19.85 2.63 -6.95
CA GLU A 13 19.16 3.90 -7.12
C GLU A 13 18.56 4.37 -5.79
N MET A 14 18.76 5.64 -5.45
CA MET A 14 18.09 6.26 -4.31
C MET A 14 16.76 6.85 -4.75
N VAL A 15 15.67 6.20 -4.34
CA VAL A 15 14.30 6.62 -4.67
C VAL A 15 13.43 6.67 -3.43
N THR A 16 12.37 7.48 -3.48
CA THR A 16 11.32 7.49 -2.45
C THR A 16 10.06 6.81 -3.00
N LEU A 17 9.24 6.22 -2.13
CA LEU A 17 7.92 5.71 -2.53
C LEU A 17 7.07 6.79 -3.19
N GLU A 18 7.18 8.03 -2.69
CA GLU A 18 6.49 9.20 -3.22
C GLU A 18 6.86 9.46 -4.69
N SER A 19 8.14 9.40 -5.04
CA SER A 19 8.61 9.62 -6.43
C SER A 19 8.23 8.49 -7.39
N LEU A 20 7.96 7.29 -6.89
CA LEU A 20 7.66 6.11 -7.72
C LEU A 20 6.19 6.00 -8.11
N VAL A 21 5.28 6.69 -7.40
CA VAL A 21 3.84 6.65 -7.68
C VAL A 21 3.43 7.87 -8.48
N PRO A 22 2.93 7.70 -9.73
CA PRO A 22 2.49 8.81 -10.58
C PRO A 22 1.51 9.74 -9.87
N SER A 23 1.64 11.05 -10.07
CA SER A 23 0.83 12.08 -9.37
C SER A 23 -0.67 11.99 -9.68
N ASP A 24 -1.03 11.48 -10.85
CA ASP A 24 -2.40 11.30 -11.33
C ASP A 24 -3.02 9.94 -10.98
N HIS A 25 -2.26 9.06 -10.30
CA HIS A 25 -2.69 7.73 -9.92
C HIS A 25 -3.95 7.76 -9.03
N LEU A 26 -4.90 6.84 -9.27
CA LEU A 26 -6.18 6.80 -8.57
C LEU A 26 -6.03 6.79 -7.04
N LEU A 27 -5.13 5.96 -6.51
CA LEU A 27 -4.88 5.86 -5.07
C LEU A 27 -4.41 7.18 -4.44
N ARG A 28 -3.73 8.07 -5.19
CA ARG A 28 -3.40 9.42 -4.70
C ARG A 28 -4.63 10.29 -4.58
N LYS A 29 -5.51 10.26 -5.59
CA LYS A 29 -6.78 11.01 -5.57
C LYS A 29 -7.63 10.58 -4.38
N ILE A 30 -7.68 9.26 -4.12
CA ILE A 30 -8.40 8.70 -2.98
C ILE A 30 -7.76 9.12 -1.66
N ALA A 31 -6.43 9.00 -1.52
CA ALA A 31 -5.73 9.41 -0.30
C ALA A 31 -5.90 10.90 0.02
N ALA A 32 -6.03 11.74 -1.00
CA ALA A 32 -6.31 13.17 -0.84
C ALA A 32 -7.79 13.46 -0.50
N ALA A 33 -8.71 12.62 -0.97
CA ALA A 33 -10.15 12.82 -0.80
C ALA A 33 -10.71 12.20 0.50
N VAL A 34 -10.04 11.20 1.06
CA VAL A 34 -10.52 10.42 2.21
C VAL A 34 -9.46 10.38 3.29
N ASP A 35 -9.75 11.00 4.42
CA ASP A 35 -9.05 10.68 5.67
C ASP A 35 -9.59 9.35 6.20
N PHE A 36 -8.71 8.36 6.39
CA PHE A 36 -9.08 7.04 6.87
C PHE A 36 -9.03 6.90 8.41
N ASP A 37 -8.55 7.92 9.13
CA ASP A 37 -8.35 7.83 10.59
C ASP A 37 -9.65 7.56 11.36
N PHE A 38 -10.80 7.95 10.80
CA PHE A 38 -12.11 7.65 11.37
C PHE A 38 -12.34 6.15 11.63
N ILE A 39 -11.68 5.26 10.87
CA ILE A 39 -11.78 3.80 11.08
C ILE A 39 -11.25 3.44 12.46
N ARG A 40 -10.09 3.98 12.88
CA ARG A 40 -9.51 3.68 14.20
C ARG A 40 -10.49 4.04 15.31
N GLN A 41 -11.11 5.21 15.21
CA GLN A 41 -12.11 5.67 16.16
C GLN A 41 -13.35 4.76 16.20
N LYS A 42 -13.84 4.32 15.03
CA LYS A 42 -15.02 3.44 14.94
C LYS A 42 -14.77 2.06 15.54
N VAL A 43 -13.58 1.50 15.36
CA VAL A 43 -13.30 0.12 15.79
C VAL A 43 -12.58 0.03 17.13
N ALA A 44 -12.18 1.16 17.74
CA ALA A 44 -11.37 1.17 18.97
C ALA A 44 -11.92 0.27 20.09
N HIS A 45 -13.24 0.26 20.28
CA HIS A 45 -13.93 -0.56 21.29
C HIS A 45 -13.81 -2.08 21.08
N LEU A 46 -13.38 -2.53 19.90
CA LEU A 46 -13.14 -3.94 19.58
C LEU A 46 -11.72 -4.39 19.91
N TYR A 47 -10.83 -3.47 20.28
CA TYR A 47 -9.42 -3.75 20.57
C TYR A 47 -9.11 -3.55 22.06
N CYS A 48 -8.22 -4.38 22.58
CA CYS A 48 -7.66 -4.19 23.90
C CYS A 48 -6.55 -3.13 23.84
N ALA A 49 -6.51 -2.21 24.82
CA ALA A 49 -5.56 -1.10 24.82
C ALA A 49 -4.15 -1.53 25.26
N ASP A 50 -4.03 -2.55 26.11
CA ASP A 50 -2.83 -2.83 26.89
C ASP A 50 -2.44 -4.31 26.97
N ASN A 51 -3.20 -5.21 26.33
CA ASN A 51 -2.93 -6.65 26.41
C ASN A 51 -3.14 -7.37 25.07
N GLY A 52 -2.51 -8.53 24.95
CA GLY A 52 -2.64 -9.43 23.81
C GLY A 52 -1.61 -9.19 22.70
N ARG A 53 -1.82 -9.86 21.56
CA ARG A 53 -0.96 -9.74 20.39
C ARG A 53 -1.24 -8.42 19.67
N PRO A 54 -0.22 -7.60 19.36
CA PRO A 54 -0.41 -6.40 18.55
C PRO A 54 -1.10 -6.74 17.23
N ALA A 55 -2.24 -6.10 16.98
CA ALA A 55 -2.97 -6.27 15.75
C ALA A 55 -2.33 -5.45 14.62
N LEU A 56 -2.59 -5.86 13.37
CA LEU A 56 -2.37 -4.97 12.24
C LEU A 56 -3.27 -3.74 12.41
N ASP A 57 -2.74 -2.56 12.09
CA ASP A 57 -3.51 -1.33 12.09
C ASP A 57 -4.79 -1.48 11.27
N PRO A 58 -5.98 -1.23 11.85
CA PRO A 58 -7.24 -1.40 11.14
C PRO A 58 -7.33 -0.52 9.89
N VAL A 59 -6.73 0.68 9.88
CA VAL A 59 -6.71 1.53 8.68
C VAL A 59 -5.95 0.86 7.55
N VAL A 60 -4.82 0.21 7.85
CA VAL A 60 -4.03 -0.52 6.85
C VAL A 60 -4.84 -1.69 6.31
N LEU A 61 -5.49 -2.47 7.18
CA LEU A 61 -6.34 -3.59 6.77
C LEU A 61 -7.45 -3.12 5.81
N PHE A 62 -8.17 -2.06 6.17
CA PHE A 62 -9.23 -1.50 5.33
C PHE A 62 -8.70 -0.99 3.99
N LYS A 63 -7.56 -0.28 3.98
CA LYS A 63 -6.92 0.18 2.74
C LYS A 63 -6.53 -0.98 1.82
N LEU A 64 -6.04 -2.09 2.38
CA LEU A 64 -5.72 -3.29 1.61
C LEU A 64 -6.97 -3.90 0.98
N LEU A 65 -8.02 -4.10 1.76
CA LEU A 65 -9.30 -4.59 1.22
C LEU A 65 -9.85 -3.64 0.15
N PHE A 66 -9.72 -2.33 0.38
CA PHE A 66 -10.16 -1.31 -0.56
C PHE A 66 -9.41 -1.39 -1.89
N ILE A 67 -8.08 -1.60 -1.87
CA ILE A 67 -7.29 -1.91 -3.08
C ILE A 67 -7.88 -3.15 -3.78
N GLY A 68 -8.14 -4.22 -3.03
CA GLY A 68 -8.72 -5.44 -3.60
C GLY A 68 -10.04 -5.20 -4.34
N TYR A 69 -10.94 -4.41 -3.76
CA TYR A 69 -12.18 -4.02 -4.41
C TYR A 69 -11.99 -3.11 -5.63
N LEU A 70 -11.12 -2.09 -5.53
CA LEU A 70 -10.89 -1.12 -6.60
C LEU A 70 -10.24 -1.73 -7.85
N PHE A 71 -9.32 -2.67 -7.65
CA PHE A 71 -8.54 -3.29 -8.72
C PHE A 71 -9.01 -4.72 -9.05
N GLY A 72 -10.11 -5.19 -8.45
CA GLY A 72 -10.72 -6.47 -8.78
C GLY A 72 -9.96 -7.70 -8.26
N VAL A 73 -9.11 -7.55 -7.25
CA VAL A 73 -8.36 -8.66 -6.63
C VAL A 73 -9.26 -9.38 -5.63
N ARG A 74 -9.80 -10.53 -6.04
CA ARG A 74 -10.81 -11.27 -5.26
C ARG A 74 -10.26 -12.15 -4.14
N SER A 75 -8.95 -12.36 -4.08
CA SER A 75 -8.32 -13.18 -3.05
C SER A 75 -7.36 -12.35 -2.24
N GLU A 76 -7.49 -12.38 -0.92
CA GLU A 76 -6.58 -11.68 0.00
C GLU A 76 -5.16 -12.24 -0.12
N ARG A 77 -5.01 -13.54 -0.40
CA ARG A 77 -3.70 -14.14 -0.66
C ARG A 77 -3.06 -13.57 -1.92
N GLN A 78 -3.85 -13.36 -2.97
CA GLN A 78 -3.37 -12.74 -4.22
C GLN A 78 -3.08 -11.24 -4.00
N LEU A 79 -3.95 -10.53 -3.29
CA LEU A 79 -3.74 -9.13 -2.90
C LEU A 79 -2.41 -8.97 -2.17
N MET A 80 -2.07 -9.89 -1.27
CA MET A 80 -0.79 -9.81 -0.56
C MET A 80 0.42 -10.08 -1.46
N ARG A 81 0.29 -10.93 -2.49
CA ARG A 81 1.34 -11.08 -3.51
C ARG A 81 1.48 -9.82 -4.34
N GLU A 82 0.39 -9.15 -4.69
CA GLU A 82 0.44 -7.90 -5.45
C GLU A 82 1.07 -6.77 -4.62
N VAL A 83 0.70 -6.64 -3.35
CA VAL A 83 1.29 -5.65 -2.43
C VAL A 83 2.80 -5.86 -2.25
N GLN A 84 3.31 -7.09 -2.39
CA GLN A 84 4.75 -7.33 -2.32
C GLN A 84 5.52 -6.63 -3.45
N VAL A 85 4.93 -6.51 -4.64
CA VAL A 85 5.59 -6.02 -5.87
C VAL A 85 5.05 -4.68 -6.37
N ASN A 86 3.84 -4.28 -5.97
CA ASN A 86 3.17 -3.07 -6.43
C ASN A 86 3.46 -1.90 -5.49
N VAL A 87 4.30 -0.98 -5.98
CA VAL A 87 4.72 0.21 -5.23
C VAL A 87 3.57 1.14 -4.89
N ALA A 88 2.57 1.30 -5.77
CA ALA A 88 1.41 2.15 -5.51
C ALA A 88 0.54 1.58 -4.37
N TYR A 89 0.43 0.25 -4.27
CA TYR A 89 -0.31 -0.39 -3.19
C TYR A 89 0.41 -0.23 -1.85
N ARG A 90 1.73 -0.40 -1.84
CA ARG A 90 2.55 -0.15 -0.65
C ARG A 90 2.46 1.29 -0.20
N TRP A 91 2.61 2.23 -1.13
CA TRP A 91 2.50 3.66 -0.87
C TRP A 91 1.14 3.99 -0.23
N PHE A 92 0.04 3.51 -0.82
CA PHE A 92 -1.29 3.78 -0.30
C PHE A 92 -1.54 3.18 1.08
N ALA A 93 -1.08 1.94 1.28
CA ALA A 93 -1.19 1.20 2.54
C ALA A 93 -0.20 1.67 3.63
N GLY A 94 0.79 2.49 3.30
CA GLY A 94 1.81 2.96 4.24
C GLY A 94 2.93 1.96 4.53
N PHE A 95 3.18 1.02 3.62
CA PHE A 95 4.31 0.09 3.72
C PHE A 95 5.60 0.68 3.18
N ARG A 96 6.73 0.30 3.78
CA ARG A 96 8.09 0.66 3.31
C ARG A 96 8.49 -0.22 2.12
N LEU A 97 9.53 0.16 1.38
CA LEU A 97 10.13 -0.68 0.34
C LEU A 97 10.83 -1.90 0.97
#